data_AF-A0A9P0KQW9-F1
#
_entry.id   AF-A0A9P0KQW9-F1
#
_cell.length_a   1.000
_cell.length_b   1.000
_cell.length_c   1.000
_cell.angle_alpha   90.00
_cell.angle_beta   90.00
_cell.angle_gamma   90.00
#
_symmetry.space_group_name_H-M   'P 1'
#
loop_
_entity.id
_entity.type
_entity.pdbx_description
1 polymer ?
#
loop_
_entity_poly.entity_id
_entity_poly.type
_entity_poly.pdbx_seq_one_letter_code
_entity_poly.pdbx_strand_id
1 'polypeptide(L)' 'MEEFLKFFKKLKNNTFNIPDPESIESNSRYLPYVFVADDAFPLRTHMLKPYGQADLDSHDKRIFNYRLSRARRIASVTQI' A
#
# COMPACT_ATOMS: atom_id res chain seq x y z
N MET A 1 -19.01 -7.43 -6.86
CA MET A 1 -19.21 -5.97 -7.04
C MET A 1 -19.64 -5.28 -5.75
N GLU A 2 -20.69 -5.76 -5.08
CA GLU A 2 -21.16 -5.22 -3.78
C GLU A 2 -20.06 -5.12 -2.71
N GLU A 3 -19.25 -6.18 -2.54
CA GLU A 3 -18.18 -6.20 -1.52
C GLU A 3 -17.05 -5.20 -1.82
N PHE A 4 -16.66 -5.06 -3.09
CA PHE A 4 -15.67 -4.08 -3.52
C PHE A 4 -16.15 -2.65 -3.22
N LEU A 5 -17.41 -2.36 -3.51
CA LEU A 5 -18.02 -1.06 -3.23
C LEU A 5 -18.08 -0.78 -1.72
N LYS A 6 -18.39 -1.80 -0.91
CA LYS A 6 -18.41 -1.71 0.56
C LYS A 6 -17.02 -1.43 1.13
N PHE A 7 -15.99 -2.16 0.67
CA PHE A 7 -14.60 -1.91 1.04
C PHE A 7 -14.19 -0.48 0.70
N PHE A 8 -14.42 -0.06 -0.54
CA PHE A 8 -14.01 1.26 -1.01
C PHE A 8 -14.73 2.40 -0.27
N LYS A 9 -16.03 2.22 0.05
CA LYS A 9 -16.78 3.17 0.89
C LYS A 9 -16.17 3.30 2.29
N LYS A 10 -15.84 2.19 2.95
CA LYS A 10 -15.21 2.22 4.27
C LYS A 10 -13.84 2.90 4.26
N LEU A 11 -13.04 2.59 3.23
CA LEU A 11 -11.72 3.16 3.07
C LEU A 11 -11.79 4.67 2.77
N LYS A 12 -12.75 5.12 1.93
CA LYS A 12 -12.98 6.54 1.66
C LYS A 12 -13.44 7.32 2.90
N ASN A 13 -14.25 6.68 3.75
CA ASN A 13 -14.81 7.31 4.95
C ASN A 13 -13.91 7.15 6.19
N ASN A 14 -12.69 6.63 6.04
CA ASN A 14 -11.77 6.32 7.15
C ASN A 14 -12.38 5.42 8.24
N THR A 15 -13.38 4.59 7.91
CA THR A 15 -14.05 3.69 8.85
C THR A 15 -13.47 2.28 8.85
N PHE A 16 -12.31 2.10 8.22
CA PHE A 16 -11.64 0.80 8.11
C PHE A 16 -10.84 0.40 9.37
N ASN A 17 -10.88 1.23 10.43
CA ASN A 17 -10.17 1.01 11.69
C ASN A 17 -8.69 0.59 11.48
N ILE A 18 -7.99 1.36 10.64
CA ILE A 18 -6.55 1.16 10.41
C ILE A 18 -5.84 1.55 11.71
N PRO A 19 -4.93 0.71 12.24
CA PRO A 19 -4.19 1.04 13.44
C PRO A 19 -3.36 2.32 13.25
N ASP A 20 -3.12 3.02 14.35
CA ASP A 20 -2.18 4.13 14.36
C ASP A 20 -0.77 3.65 13.98
N PRO A 21 0.08 4.55 13.43
CA PRO A 21 1.46 4.22 13.12
C PRO A 21 2.19 3.58 14.32
N GLU A 22 3.06 2.62 14.03
CA GLU A 22 3.83 1.91 15.04
C GLU A 22 5.34 1.97 14.73
N SER A 23 6.16 1.96 15.76
CA SER A 23 7.61 1.89 15.62
C SER A 23 8.05 0.46 15.37
N ILE A 24 8.89 0.22 14.36
CA ILE A 24 9.41 -1.13 14.08
C ILE A 24 10.45 -1.55 15.13
N GLU A 25 11.23 -0.61 15.64
CA GLU A 25 12.27 -0.85 16.64
C GLU A 25 12.24 0.20 17.74
N SER A 26 12.84 -0.09 18.90
CA SER A 26 13.01 0.89 19.97
C SER A 26 13.80 2.11 19.46
N ASN A 27 13.22 3.31 19.56
CA ASN A 27 13.76 4.57 19.00
C ASN A 27 13.78 4.69 17.46
N SER A 28 12.99 3.89 16.75
CA SER A 28 12.82 4.05 15.31
C SER A 28 11.71 5.05 14.95
N ARG A 29 11.63 5.41 13.68
CA ARG A 29 10.50 6.20 13.16
C ARG A 29 9.21 5.38 13.21
N TYR A 30 8.12 6.05 13.56
CA TYR A 30 6.78 5.49 13.45
C TYR A 30 6.42 5.36 11.97
N LEU A 31 6.01 4.16 11.57
CA LEU A 31 5.59 3.88 10.20
C LEU A 31 4.09 3.62 10.16
N PRO A 32 3.36 4.21 9.20
CA PRO A 32 1.94 3.97 9.06
C PRO A 32 1.67 2.57 8.49
N TYR A 33 0.53 2.00 8.88
CA TYR A 33 -0.03 0.86 8.19
C TYR A 33 -0.60 1.30 6.83
N VAL A 34 -0.24 0.57 5.77
CA VAL A 34 -0.59 0.89 4.38
C VAL A 34 -1.03 -0.35 3.61
N PHE A 35 -1.98 -0.18 2.70
CA PHE A 35 -2.35 -1.17 1.71
C PHE A 35 -1.38 -1.13 0.53
N VAL A 36 -0.95 -2.31 0.08
CA VAL A 36 -0.19 -2.44 -1.17
C VAL A 36 -1.17 -2.65 -2.31
N ALA A 37 -1.33 -1.64 -3.15
CA ALA A 37 -2.29 -1.60 -4.24
C ALA A 37 -1.61 -1.77 -5.61
N ASP A 38 -2.41 -2.12 -6.60
CA ASP A 38 -2.00 -2.07 -8.00
C ASP A 38 -2.23 -0.69 -8.61
N ASP A 39 -1.67 -0.44 -9.78
CA ASP A 39 -1.73 0.87 -10.44
C ASP A 39 -3.16 1.30 -10.84
N ALA A 40 -4.08 0.33 -10.96
CA ALA A 40 -5.50 0.57 -11.21
C ALA A 40 -6.20 1.38 -10.10
N PHE A 41 -5.60 1.49 -8.92
CA PHE A 41 -6.16 2.26 -7.80
C PHE A 41 -5.64 3.71 -7.78
N PRO A 42 -6.49 4.69 -7.42
CA PRO A 42 -6.04 6.07 -7.20
C PRO A 42 -5.15 6.15 -5.96
N LEU A 43 -4.14 7.03 -6.00
CA LEU A 43 -3.23 7.25 -4.87
C LEU A 43 -4.00 7.80 -3.66
N ARG A 44 -3.73 7.25 -2.47
CA ARG A 44 -4.33 7.65 -1.19
C ARG A 44 -3.30 7.56 -0.07
N THR A 45 -3.55 8.25 1.04
CA THR A 45 -2.66 8.33 2.22
C THR A 45 -2.26 6.97 2.78
N HIS A 46 -3.17 5.99 2.76
CA HIS A 46 -2.94 4.63 3.26
C HIS A 46 -2.68 3.62 2.14
N MET A 47 -2.27 4.05 0.94
CA MET A 47 -1.99 3.17 -0.19
C MET A 47 -0.61 3.42 -0.80
N LEU A 48 0.14 2.34 -0.98
CA LEU A 48 1.34 2.33 -1.82
C LEU A 48 1.01 1.65 -3.14
N LYS A 49 1.28 2.34 -4.25
CA LYS A 49 1.13 1.81 -5.61
C LYS A 49 2.41 2.07 -6.41
N PRO A 50 2.70 1.27 -7.44
CA PRO A 50 3.93 1.46 -8.21
C PRO A 50 3.92 2.81 -8.93
N TYR A 51 5.10 3.39 -9.12
CA TYR A 51 5.27 4.47 -10.09
C TYR A 51 4.94 3.95 -11.49
N GLY A 52 4.20 4.73 -12.26
CA GLY A 52 3.90 4.42 -13.65
C GLY A 52 5.18 4.39 -14.50
N GLN A 53 5.16 3.66 -15.61
CA GLN A 53 6.34 3.54 -16.50
C GLN A 53 6.86 4.90 -16.99
N ALA A 54 5.95 5.84 -17.25
CA ALA A 54 6.30 7.20 -17.65
C ALA A 54 7.07 7.98 -16.57
N ASP A 55 6.87 7.64 -15.30
CA ASP A 55 7.45 8.34 -14.15
C ASP A 55 8.72 7.66 -13.61
N LEU A 56 9.21 6.58 -14.23
CA LEU A 56 10.41 5.82 -13.81
C LEU A 56 11.74 6.48 -14.25
N ASP A 57 11.84 7.76 -13.94
CA ASP A 57 12.98 8.65 -14.26
C ASP A 57 14.22 8.45 -13.38
N SER A 58 14.07 7.79 -12.22
CA SER A 58 15.11 7.73 -11.19
C SER A 58 15.35 6.31 -10.68
N HIS A 59 16.58 6.07 -10.23
CA HIS A 59 16.99 4.79 -9.67
C HIS A 59 16.15 4.41 -8.44
N ASP A 60 15.86 5.39 -7.58
CA ASP A 60 15.06 5.19 -6.37
C ASP A 60 13.64 4.74 -6.66
N LYS A 61 12.99 5.29 -7.70
CA LYS A 61 11.66 4.84 -8.13
C LYS A 61 11.68 3.40 -8.65
N ARG A 62 12.76 2.99 -9.34
CA ARG A 62 12.94 1.59 -9.79
C ARG A 62 13.13 0.65 -8.61
N ILE A 63 13.96 1.02 -7.63
CA ILE A 63 14.13 0.27 -6.38
C ILE A 63 12.80 0.15 -5.64
N PHE A 64 12.06 1.26 -5.54
CA PHE A 64 10.75 1.27 -4.90
C PHE A 64 9.77 0.30 -5.60
N ASN A 65 9.63 0.39 -6.92
CA ASN A 65 8.75 -0.52 -7.67
C ASN A 65 9.16 -1.99 -7.52
N TYR A 66 10.46 -2.28 -7.51
CA TYR A 66 10.98 -3.63 -7.24
C TYR A 66 10.59 -4.13 -5.85
N ARG A 67 10.82 -3.31 -4.80
CA ARG A 67 10.45 -3.64 -3.41
C ARG A 67 8.93 -3.82 -3.26
N LEU A 68 8.14 -2.96 -3.87
CA LEU A 68 6.68 -3.05 -3.87
C LEU A 68 6.19 -4.33 -4.57
N SER A 69 6.82 -4.71 -5.69
CA SER A 69 6.53 -5.97 -6.37
C SER A 69 6.84 -7.19 -5.48
N ARG A 70 7.90 -7.14 -4.69
CA ARG A 70 8.24 -8.21 -3.73
C ARG A 70 7.22 -8.27 -2.59
N ALA A 71 6.84 -7.13 -2.03
CA ALA A 71 5.82 -7.05 -0.98
C ALA A 71 4.48 -7.64 -1.44
N ARG A 72 4.04 -7.33 -2.67
CA ARG A 72 2.84 -7.94 -3.27
C ARG A 72 2.91 -9.46 -3.29
N ARG A 73 4.03 -10.04 -3.75
CA ARG A 73 4.19 -11.50 -3.80
C ARG A 73 4.09 -12.15 -2.42
N ILE A 74 4.60 -11.51 -1.37
CA ILE A 74 4.54 -12.03 -0.01
C ILE A 74 3.12 -11.93 0.54
N ALA A 75 2.46 -10.77 0.39
CA ALA A 75 1.09 -10.56 0.84
C ALA A 75 0.07 -11.48 0.13
N SER A 76 0.35 -11.86 -1.12
CA SER A 76 -0.47 -12.81 -1.89
C SER A 76 -0.28 -14.28 -1.46
N VAL A 77 0.75 -14.62 -0.67
CA VAL A 77 0.96 -15.99 -0.16
C VAL A 77 0.31 -16.12 1.22
N THR A 78 -1.01 -16.01 1.26
CA THR A 78 -1.87 -16.64 2.29
C THR A 78 -3.27 -16.80 1.69
N GLN A 79 -3.43 -17.82 0.87
CA GLN A 79 -4.72 -18.45 0.62
C GLN A 79 -4.51 -19.95 0.87
N ILE A 80 -4.89 -20.40 2.06
CA ILE A 80 -5.35 -21.76 2.35
C ILE A 80 -6.65 -21.59 3.13
#